data_AF-A0A7L4RMK7-F1
#
_entry.id   AF-A0A7L4RMK7-F1
#
_cell.length_a   1.000
_cell.length_b   1.000
_cell.length_c   1.000
_cell.angle_alpha   90.00
_cell.angle_beta   90.00
_cell.angle_gamma   90.00
#
_symmetry.space_group_name_H-M   'P 1'
#
loop_
_entity.id
_entity.type
_entity.pdbx_description
1 polymer ?
#
loop_
_entity_poly.entity_id
_entity_poly.type
_entity_poly.pdbx_seq_one_letter_code
_entity_poly.pdbx_strand_id
1 'polypeptide(L)'
;MNHIARIVAMFLIAQLIGLFVGVQMVGNKEIYSTFNVTPNQQPEDVGNSVLFILYVLAVAVIVVVIIRYFRWASFLLRALELLTIFVTSSIVFGVSLAYFNIPNAFEMSIVLSMLLVVLKFLYPKIKNVTAIISSSGVGALFGFSFGIVPTLLFVILISLYDFISVFITKHMVYMAKEMSKMDLSFSVSSREKRYVREKGKRKEEEFSVELGSGDIAIPLMLAVSTYSSFTLVDSLAVVLGSTIGLVIVLYYVTRKRIFLPALPPLCFCGVLFLAVSRVLLH
;
A
#
# COMPACT_ATOMS: atom_id res chain seq x y z
N MET A 1 1.68 22.91 7.94
CA MET A 1 1.03 21.93 7.06
C MET A 1 0.25 20.96 7.94
N ASN A 2 -1.08 20.91 7.82
CA ASN A 2 -1.92 20.03 8.65
C ASN A 2 -1.46 18.57 8.45
N HIS A 3 -1.33 17.77 9.50
CA HIS A 3 -0.80 16.39 9.42
C HIS A 3 -1.59 15.50 8.46
N ILE A 4 -2.90 15.72 8.38
CA ILE A 4 -3.78 15.09 7.38
C ILE A 4 -3.27 15.37 5.96
N ALA A 5 -2.93 16.62 5.65
CA ALA A 5 -2.44 17.00 4.32
C ALA A 5 -1.09 16.35 3.97
N ARG A 6 -0.22 16.10 4.96
CA ARG A 6 1.03 15.37 4.74
C ARG A 6 0.78 13.90 4.37
N ILE A 7 -0.10 13.22 5.10
CA ILE A 7 -0.43 11.82 4.81
C ILE A 7 -1.13 11.69 3.46
N VAL A 8 -2.08 12.58 3.17
CA VAL A 8 -2.77 12.61 1.88
C VAL A 8 -1.79 12.88 0.74
N ALA A 9 -0.83 13.81 0.91
CA ALA A 9 0.20 14.05 -0.08
C ALA A 9 1.10 12.82 -0.30
N MET A 10 1.54 12.16 0.77
CA MET A 10 2.34 10.93 0.68
C MET A 10 1.59 9.80 -0.02
N PHE A 11 0.31 9.62 0.32
CA PHE A 11 -0.58 8.67 -0.34
C PHE A 11 -0.68 8.97 -1.83
N LEU A 12 -0.99 10.22 -2.20
CA LEU A 12 -1.16 10.64 -3.59
C LEU A 12 0.15 10.45 -4.38
N ILE A 13 1.30 10.80 -3.80
CA ILE A 13 2.62 10.55 -4.41
C ILE A 13 2.83 9.06 -4.66
N ALA A 14 2.53 8.20 -3.68
CA ALA A 14 2.64 6.75 -3.85
C ALA A 14 1.70 6.23 -4.96
N GLN A 15 0.46 6.73 -5.00
CA GLN A 15 -0.51 6.37 -6.05
C GLN A 15 -0.01 6.77 -7.44
N LEU A 16 0.52 7.98 -7.60
CA LEU A 16 1.00 8.46 -8.90
C LEU A 16 2.25 7.72 -9.37
N ILE A 17 3.24 7.50 -8.48
CA ILE A 17 4.45 6.73 -8.81
C ILE A 17 4.06 5.31 -9.21
N GLY A 18 3.22 4.66 -8.41
CA GLY A 18 2.80 3.30 -8.67
C GLY A 18 1.94 3.18 -9.93
N LEU A 19 1.07 4.16 -10.19
CA LEU A 19 0.24 4.16 -11.39
C LEU A 19 1.11 4.36 -12.64
N PHE A 20 2.08 5.26 -12.58
CA PHE A 20 3.06 5.43 -13.66
C PHE A 20 3.80 4.12 -13.96
N VAL A 21 4.38 3.48 -12.93
CA VAL A 21 5.08 2.19 -13.09
C VAL A 21 4.14 1.12 -13.63
N GLY A 22 2.94 0.98 -13.07
CA GLY A 22 1.95 -0.01 -13.48
C GLY A 22 1.48 0.18 -14.93
N VAL A 23 1.23 1.43 -15.34
CA VAL A 23 0.86 1.78 -16.73
C VAL A 23 1.98 1.38 -17.70
N GLN A 24 3.25 1.64 -17.34
CA GLN A 24 4.38 1.24 -18.19
C GLN A 24 4.53 -0.29 -18.29
N MET A 25 4.30 -1.00 -17.18
CA MET A 25 4.32 -2.47 -17.17
C MET A 25 3.18 -3.05 -18.03
N VAL A 26 1.96 -2.54 -17.86
CA VAL A 26 0.77 -2.97 -18.63
C VAL A 26 0.89 -2.60 -20.10
N GLY A 27 1.53 -1.48 -20.44
CA GLY A 27 1.79 -1.08 -21.83
C GLY A 27 2.84 -1.94 -22.54
N ASN A 28 3.80 -2.50 -21.80
CA ASN A 28 4.92 -3.29 -22.33
C ASN A 28 4.94 -4.72 -21.77
N LYS A 29 3.80 -5.44 -21.83
CA LYS A 29 3.63 -6.77 -21.21
C LYS A 29 4.68 -7.79 -21.65
N GLU A 30 5.17 -7.71 -22.88
CA GLU A 30 6.19 -8.65 -23.39
C GLU A 30 7.49 -8.57 -22.58
N ILE A 31 7.93 -7.36 -22.26
CA ILE A 31 9.16 -7.09 -21.51
C ILE A 31 9.01 -7.49 -20.04
N TYR A 32 7.84 -7.27 -19.46
CA TYR A 32 7.60 -7.41 -18.03
C TYR A 32 6.82 -8.67 -17.63
N SER A 33 6.61 -9.61 -18.56
CA SER A 33 5.87 -10.86 -18.34
C SER A 33 6.42 -11.71 -17.18
N THR A 34 7.72 -11.63 -16.92
CA THR A 34 8.41 -12.31 -15.81
C THR A 34 8.03 -11.79 -14.42
N PHE A 35 7.43 -10.59 -14.33
CA PHE A 35 6.94 -10.01 -13.07
C PHE A 35 5.50 -10.42 -12.74
N ASN A 36 4.83 -11.21 -13.59
CA ASN A 36 3.48 -11.66 -13.33
C ASN A 36 3.46 -12.67 -12.17
N VAL A 37 2.70 -12.37 -11.12
CA VAL A 37 2.58 -13.21 -9.92
C VAL A 37 1.28 -14.01 -9.84
N THR A 38 0.52 -14.11 -10.94
CA THR A 38 -0.71 -14.93 -10.97
C THR A 38 -0.40 -16.42 -11.00
N PRO A 39 -1.09 -17.27 -10.20
CA PRO A 39 -0.86 -18.72 -10.17
C PRO A 39 -1.06 -19.41 -11.52
N ASN A 40 -2.10 -19.02 -12.27
CA ASN A 40 -2.46 -19.65 -13.54
C ASN A 40 -1.97 -18.89 -14.77
N GLN A 41 -1.13 -17.85 -14.59
CA GLN A 41 -0.67 -16.93 -15.66
C GLN A 41 -1.80 -16.26 -16.48
N GLN A 42 -3.07 -16.43 -16.08
CA GLN A 42 -4.26 -15.86 -16.70
C GLN A 42 -4.81 -14.74 -15.81
N PRO A 43 -4.59 -13.45 -16.16
CA PRO A 43 -4.96 -12.34 -15.29
C PRO A 43 -6.45 -12.19 -15.00
N GLU A 44 -7.33 -12.73 -15.86
CA GLU A 44 -8.79 -12.54 -15.76
C GLU A 44 -9.52 -13.63 -14.96
N ASP A 45 -8.85 -14.74 -14.63
CA ASP A 45 -9.47 -15.84 -13.90
C ASP A 45 -9.82 -15.42 -12.47
N VAL A 46 -11.12 -15.53 -12.13
CA VAL A 46 -11.68 -15.20 -10.82
C VAL A 46 -11.13 -16.13 -9.73
N GLY A 47 -10.73 -17.36 -10.09
CA GLY A 47 -10.06 -18.29 -9.18
C GLY A 47 -8.78 -17.72 -8.58
N ASN A 48 -8.06 -16.88 -9.33
CA ASN A 48 -6.83 -16.25 -8.85
C ASN A 48 -7.08 -15.33 -7.66
N SER A 49 -8.20 -14.61 -7.59
CA SER A 49 -8.52 -13.75 -6.42
C SER A 49 -8.66 -14.55 -5.14
N VAL A 50 -9.38 -15.68 -5.22
CA VAL A 50 -9.66 -16.53 -4.06
C VAL A 50 -8.37 -17.22 -3.59
N LEU A 51 -7.61 -17.80 -4.53
CA LEU A 51 -6.31 -18.39 -4.22
C LEU A 51 -5.34 -17.36 -3.64
N PHE A 52 -5.29 -16.16 -4.21
CA PHE A 52 -4.42 -15.10 -3.73
C PHE A 52 -4.80 -14.63 -2.33
N ILE A 53 -6.09 -14.47 -2.01
CA ILE A 53 -6.54 -14.18 -0.65
C ILE A 53 -6.14 -15.30 0.30
N LEU A 54 -6.32 -16.56 -0.10
CA LEU A 54 -5.90 -17.70 0.70
C LEU A 54 -4.38 -17.64 0.98
N TYR A 55 -3.56 -17.32 -0.02
CA TYR A 55 -2.13 -17.14 0.13
C TYR A 55 -1.78 -15.98 1.07
N VAL A 56 -2.39 -14.80 0.89
CA VAL A 56 -2.14 -13.63 1.76
C VAL A 56 -2.54 -13.93 3.21
N LEU A 57 -3.70 -14.55 3.43
CA LEU A 57 -4.14 -14.96 4.76
C LEU A 57 -3.24 -16.05 5.36
N ALA A 58 -2.81 -17.04 4.57
CA ALA A 58 -1.89 -18.07 5.03
C ALA A 58 -0.54 -17.47 5.45
N VAL A 59 0.03 -16.57 4.64
CA VAL A 59 1.26 -15.84 4.98
C VAL A 59 1.04 -15.01 6.24
N ALA A 60 -0.07 -14.30 6.37
CA ALA A 60 -0.39 -13.52 7.57
C ALA A 60 -0.45 -14.41 8.82
N VAL A 61 -1.13 -15.56 8.75
CA VAL A 61 -1.20 -16.53 9.85
C VAL A 61 0.19 -17.07 10.20
N ILE A 62 0.99 -17.46 9.20
CA ILE A 62 2.37 -17.93 9.40
C ILE A 62 3.21 -16.88 10.11
N VAL A 63 3.15 -15.62 9.67
CA VAL A 63 3.87 -14.51 10.31
C VAL A 63 3.44 -14.34 11.77
N VAL A 64 2.14 -14.38 12.06
CA VAL A 64 1.62 -14.27 13.43
C VAL A 64 2.07 -15.43 14.31
N VAL A 65 2.05 -16.66 13.78
CA VAL A 65 2.54 -17.86 14.48
C VAL A 65 4.04 -17.72 14.78
N ILE A 66 4.85 -17.28 13.80
CA ILE A 66 6.29 -17.06 14.00
C ILE A 66 6.53 -16.04 15.12
N ILE A 67 5.80 -14.92 15.11
CA ILE A 67 5.91 -13.88 16.17
C ILE A 67 5.56 -14.45 17.55
N ARG A 68 4.53 -15.30 17.63
CA ARG A 68 4.05 -15.85 18.89
C ARG A 68 5.02 -16.86 19.50
N TYR A 69 5.70 -17.67 18.67
CA TYR A 69 6.51 -18.79 19.14
C TYR A 69 8.03 -18.49 19.17
N PHE A 70 8.55 -17.60 18.31
CA PHE A 70 9.99 -17.38 18.18
C PHE A 70 10.45 -16.02 18.71
N ARG A 71 11.41 -16.02 19.64
CA ARG A 71 12.03 -14.78 20.17
C ARG A 71 12.82 -14.00 19.10
N TRP A 72 13.29 -14.66 18.04
CA TRP A 72 13.98 -14.02 16.90
C TRP A 72 13.03 -13.51 15.82
N ALA A 73 11.72 -13.54 16.03
CA ALA A 73 10.73 -13.06 15.07
C ALA A 73 10.91 -11.57 14.72
N SER A 74 11.40 -10.75 15.65
CA SER A 74 11.70 -9.34 15.39
C SER A 74 12.80 -9.13 14.34
N PHE A 75 13.80 -10.01 14.31
CA PHE A 75 14.83 -10.03 13.27
C PHE A 75 14.25 -10.48 11.92
N LEU A 76 13.45 -11.55 11.92
CA LEU A 76 12.77 -12.04 10.71
C LEU A 76 11.87 -10.99 10.07
N LEU A 77 11.06 -10.27 10.86
CA LEU A 77 10.21 -9.19 10.35
C LEU A 77 11.02 -8.07 9.71
N ARG A 78 12.13 -7.66 10.34
CA ARG A 78 13.04 -6.65 9.77
C ARG A 78 13.67 -7.15 8.47
N ALA A 79 14.09 -8.41 8.40
CA ALA A 79 14.65 -9.00 7.21
C ALA A 79 13.63 -9.04 6.05
N LEU A 80 12.40 -9.51 6.33
CA LEU A 80 11.30 -9.52 5.36
C LEU A 80 10.95 -8.12 4.88
N GLU A 81 10.96 -7.14 5.78
CA GLU A 81 10.71 -5.74 5.44
C GLU A 81 11.79 -5.19 4.51
N LEU A 82 13.08 -5.40 4.81
CA LEU A 82 14.20 -4.95 3.97
C LEU A 82 14.19 -5.65 2.60
N LEU A 83 13.87 -6.95 2.57
CA LEU A 83 13.71 -7.72 1.33
C LEU A 83 12.55 -7.16 0.50
N THR A 84 11.41 -6.92 1.13
CA THR A 84 10.24 -6.34 0.44
C THR A 84 10.58 -4.99 -0.16
N ILE A 85 11.24 -4.12 0.61
CA ILE A 85 11.70 -2.81 0.13
C ILE A 85 12.65 -2.98 -1.06
N PHE A 86 13.63 -3.86 -0.96
CA PHE A 86 14.61 -4.11 -2.03
C PHE A 86 13.92 -4.53 -3.33
N VAL A 87 13.11 -5.59 -3.28
CA VAL A 87 12.44 -6.16 -4.47
C VAL A 87 11.46 -5.17 -5.09
N THR A 88 10.65 -4.50 -4.27
CA THR A 88 9.62 -3.60 -4.79
C THR A 88 10.21 -2.29 -5.32
N SER A 89 11.26 -1.78 -4.69
CA SER A 89 11.96 -0.58 -5.15
C SER A 89 12.77 -0.85 -6.42
N SER A 90 13.34 -2.06 -6.58
CA SER A 90 14.07 -2.41 -7.81
C SER A 90 13.14 -2.45 -9.02
N ILE A 91 11.88 -2.87 -8.86
CA ILE A 91 10.85 -2.79 -9.90
C ILE A 91 10.54 -1.32 -10.23
N VAL A 92 10.26 -0.49 -9.21
CA VAL A 92 9.93 0.94 -9.41
C VAL A 92 11.06 1.66 -10.14
N PHE A 93 12.30 1.50 -9.68
CA PHE A 93 13.46 2.12 -10.33
C PHE A 93 13.73 1.51 -11.71
N GLY A 94 13.62 0.19 -11.87
CA GLY A 94 13.88 -0.49 -13.14
C GLY A 94 12.95 -0.03 -14.25
N VAL A 95 11.64 0.01 -13.98
CA VAL A 95 10.63 0.48 -14.93
C VAL A 95 10.81 1.98 -15.20
N SER A 96 11.08 2.78 -14.17
CA SER A 96 11.27 4.23 -14.34
C SER A 96 12.52 4.56 -15.17
N LEU A 97 13.64 3.90 -14.91
CA LEU A 97 14.89 4.11 -15.66
C LEU A 97 14.76 3.61 -17.11
N ALA A 98 14.09 2.48 -17.32
CA ALA A 98 13.82 1.95 -18.65
C ALA A 98 12.97 2.92 -19.49
N TYR A 99 11.97 3.56 -18.88
CA TYR A 99 11.15 4.59 -19.55
C TYR A 99 11.98 5.77 -20.07
N PHE A 100 13.01 6.19 -19.32
CA PHE A 100 13.93 7.25 -19.76
C PHE A 100 15.04 6.78 -20.70
N ASN A 101 14.98 5.53 -21.19
CA ASN A 101 15.99 4.92 -22.07
C ASN A 101 17.42 4.95 -21.49
N ILE A 102 17.55 4.82 -20.17
CA ILE A 102 18.85 4.80 -19.50
C ILE A 102 19.49 3.42 -19.75
N PRO A 103 20.73 3.35 -20.29
CA PRO A 103 21.42 2.09 -20.49
C PRO A 103 21.66 1.38 -19.16
N ASN A 104 21.61 0.04 -19.17
CA ASN A 104 21.77 -0.81 -17.99
C ASN A 104 20.76 -0.49 -16.85
N ALA A 105 19.54 -0.09 -17.20
CA ALA A 105 18.46 0.25 -16.26
C ALA A 105 18.24 -0.82 -15.18
N PHE A 106 18.37 -2.10 -15.52
CA PHE A 106 18.21 -3.21 -14.57
C PHE A 106 19.34 -3.28 -13.53
N GLU A 107 20.59 -3.14 -13.95
CA GLU A 107 21.74 -3.15 -13.03
C GLU A 107 21.70 -1.93 -12.12
N MET A 108 21.38 -0.76 -12.68
CA MET A 108 21.24 0.47 -11.91
C MET A 108 20.07 0.41 -10.92
N SER A 109 18.95 -0.26 -11.27
CA SER A 109 17.83 -0.39 -10.34
C SER A 109 18.17 -1.25 -9.12
N ILE A 110 18.98 -2.29 -9.30
CA ILE A 110 19.52 -3.11 -8.21
C ILE A 110 20.42 -2.27 -7.30
N VAL A 111 21.31 -1.47 -7.88
CA VAL A 111 22.20 -0.59 -7.11
C VAL A 111 21.41 0.46 -6.33
N LEU A 112 20.43 1.12 -6.97
CA LEU A 112 19.59 2.14 -6.33
C LEU A 112 18.70 1.57 -5.23
N SER A 113 18.10 0.40 -5.45
CA SER A 113 17.28 -0.28 -4.44
C SER A 113 18.12 -0.73 -3.24
N MET A 114 19.33 -1.24 -3.48
CA MET A 114 20.28 -1.56 -2.40
C MET A 114 20.69 -0.31 -1.62
N LEU A 115 20.97 0.78 -2.33
CA LEU A 115 21.28 2.08 -1.72
C LEU A 115 20.11 2.58 -0.86
N LEU A 116 18.87 2.45 -1.31
CA LEU A 116 17.68 2.83 -0.54
C LEU A 116 17.56 2.00 0.75
N VAL A 117 17.81 0.70 0.68
CA VAL A 117 17.80 -0.22 1.84
C VAL A 117 18.90 0.16 2.84
N VAL A 118 20.12 0.40 2.37
CA VAL A 118 21.26 0.83 3.21
C VAL A 118 20.98 2.18 3.85
N LEU A 119 20.50 3.16 3.09
CA LEU A 119 20.12 4.47 3.63
C LEU A 119 19.06 4.31 4.71
N LYS A 120 18.08 3.43 4.51
CA LYS A 120 17.00 3.22 5.49
C LYS A 120 17.53 2.60 6.78
N PHE A 121 18.52 1.72 6.66
CA PHE A 121 19.23 1.16 7.81
C PHE A 121 20.04 2.22 8.57
N LEU A 122 20.72 3.14 7.86
CA LEU A 122 21.54 4.20 8.46
C LEU A 122 20.71 5.37 9.02
N TYR A 123 19.61 5.71 8.36
CA TYR A 123 18.78 6.88 8.67
C TYR A 123 17.30 6.48 8.83
N PRO A 124 16.83 6.20 10.05
CA PRO A 124 15.43 5.88 10.32
C PRO A 124 14.43 6.96 9.87
N LYS A 125 14.90 8.21 9.69
CA LYS A 125 14.10 9.36 9.25
C LYS A 125 13.51 9.19 7.83
N ILE A 126 14.11 8.36 6.97
CA ILE A 126 13.59 8.13 5.61
C ILE A 126 12.56 7.01 5.51
N LYS A 127 12.09 6.47 6.65
CA LYS A 127 11.01 5.48 6.75
C LYS A 127 9.84 5.78 5.80
N ASN A 128 9.34 7.01 5.80
CA ASN A 128 8.18 7.39 4.98
C ASN A 128 8.49 7.35 3.48
N VAL A 129 9.69 7.76 3.06
CA VAL A 129 10.11 7.70 1.65
C VAL A 129 10.21 6.24 1.20
N THR A 130 10.86 5.41 2.01
CA THR A 130 11.00 3.99 1.72
C THR A 130 9.65 3.27 1.67
N ALA A 131 8.72 3.61 2.56
CA ALA A 131 7.37 3.06 2.56
C ALA A 131 6.53 3.52 1.35
N ILE A 132 6.67 4.77 0.90
CA ILE A 132 6.02 5.28 -0.31
C ILE A 132 6.51 4.51 -1.54
N ILE A 133 7.83 4.38 -1.70
CA ILE A 133 8.43 3.69 -2.85
C ILE A 133 8.04 2.21 -2.83
N SER A 134 8.18 1.54 -1.68
CA SER A 134 7.87 0.11 -1.61
C SER A 134 6.38 -0.17 -1.85
N SER A 135 5.47 0.58 -1.21
CA SER A 135 4.03 0.42 -1.42
C SER A 135 3.61 0.71 -2.86
N SER A 136 4.24 1.70 -3.51
CA SER A 136 4.02 1.98 -4.93
C SER A 136 4.43 0.80 -5.83
N GLY A 137 5.56 0.15 -5.54
CA GLY A 137 6.01 -1.04 -6.26
C GLY A 137 5.11 -2.26 -6.03
N VAL A 138 4.66 -2.48 -4.79
CA VAL A 138 3.72 -3.56 -4.45
C VAL A 138 2.40 -3.39 -5.20
N GLY A 139 1.79 -2.20 -5.13
CA GLY A 139 0.52 -1.93 -5.80
C GLY A 139 0.63 -2.01 -7.32
N ALA A 140 1.73 -1.51 -7.90
CA ALA A 140 2.00 -1.63 -9.34
C ALA A 140 2.15 -3.09 -9.79
N LEU A 141 2.93 -3.89 -9.07
CA LEU A 141 3.17 -5.30 -9.41
C LEU A 141 1.88 -6.13 -9.31
N PHE A 142 1.09 -5.96 -8.26
CA PHE A 142 -0.17 -6.69 -8.14
C PHE A 142 -1.20 -6.19 -9.14
N GLY A 143 -1.32 -4.88 -9.35
CA GLY A 143 -2.25 -4.34 -10.34
C GLY A 143 -1.89 -4.70 -11.78
N PHE A 144 -0.61 -4.89 -12.08
CA PHE A 144 -0.13 -5.43 -13.36
C PHE A 144 -0.50 -6.91 -13.54
N SER A 145 -0.43 -7.68 -12.45
CA SER A 145 -0.61 -9.14 -12.49
C SER A 145 -2.09 -9.54 -12.58
N PHE A 146 -2.99 -8.79 -11.94
CA PHE A 146 -4.42 -9.10 -11.90
C PHE A 146 -5.22 -8.24 -12.88
N GLY A 147 -6.18 -8.85 -13.58
CA GLY A 147 -7.20 -8.14 -14.32
C GLY A 147 -8.16 -7.39 -13.40
N ILE A 148 -9.01 -6.55 -13.99
CA ILE A 148 -9.96 -5.72 -13.22
C ILE A 148 -10.98 -6.56 -12.44
N VAL A 149 -11.53 -7.63 -13.05
CA VAL A 149 -12.55 -8.46 -12.40
C VAL A 149 -11.99 -9.18 -11.16
N PRO A 150 -10.84 -9.88 -11.26
CA PRO A 150 -10.20 -10.46 -10.07
C PRO A 150 -9.82 -9.42 -9.02
N THR A 151 -9.38 -8.23 -9.44
CA THR A 151 -9.01 -7.16 -8.52
C THR A 151 -10.21 -6.60 -7.75
N LEU A 152 -11.35 -6.39 -8.42
CA LEU A 152 -12.58 -5.95 -7.77
C LEU A 152 -13.04 -6.96 -6.71
N LEU A 153 -13.06 -8.25 -7.06
CA LEU A 153 -13.41 -9.29 -6.10
C LEU A 153 -12.44 -9.31 -4.91
N PHE A 154 -11.13 -9.21 -5.18
CA PHE A 154 -10.10 -9.14 -4.15
C PHE A 154 -10.32 -7.97 -3.19
N VAL A 155 -10.55 -6.78 -3.74
CA VAL A 155 -10.79 -5.54 -3.00
C VAL A 155 -12.05 -5.62 -2.14
N ILE A 156 -13.12 -6.22 -2.66
CA ILE A 156 -14.37 -6.43 -1.90
C ILE A 156 -14.11 -7.35 -0.71
N LEU A 157 -13.48 -8.51 -0.95
CA LEU A 157 -13.23 -9.51 0.08
C LEU A 157 -12.30 -8.98 1.19
N ILE A 158 -11.22 -8.28 0.84
CA ILE A 158 -10.30 -7.71 1.85
C ILE A 158 -10.95 -6.54 2.60
N SER A 159 -11.80 -5.74 1.95
CA SER A 159 -12.55 -4.67 2.62
C SER A 159 -13.57 -5.24 3.61
N LEU A 160 -14.26 -6.32 3.25
CA LEU A 160 -15.17 -7.02 4.17
C LEU A 160 -14.40 -7.59 5.36
N TYR A 161 -13.24 -8.21 5.13
CA TYR A 161 -12.38 -8.69 6.20
C TYR A 161 -11.94 -7.55 7.14
N ASP A 162 -11.49 -6.41 6.61
CA ASP A 162 -11.07 -5.25 7.42
C ASP A 162 -12.23 -4.71 8.27
N PHE A 163 -13.42 -4.59 7.68
CA PHE A 163 -14.62 -4.17 8.40
C PHE A 163 -14.98 -5.13 9.55
N ILE A 164 -14.99 -6.44 9.30
CA ILE A 164 -15.27 -7.47 10.31
C ILE A 164 -14.19 -7.45 11.41
N SER A 165 -12.92 -7.32 11.02
CA SER A 165 -11.78 -7.30 11.93
C SER A 165 -11.82 -6.11 12.89
N VAL A 166 -12.22 -4.93 12.41
CA VAL A 166 -12.28 -3.72 13.25
C VAL A 166 -13.52 -3.70 14.15
N PHE A 167 -14.70 -3.97 13.60
CA PHE A 167 -15.96 -3.80 14.36
C PHE A 167 -16.33 -5.02 15.21
N ILE A 168 -16.12 -6.24 14.69
CA ILE A 168 -16.58 -7.47 15.33
C ILE A 168 -15.48 -8.04 16.22
N THR A 169 -14.34 -8.42 15.64
CA THR A 169 -13.30 -9.15 16.40
C THR A 169 -12.39 -8.24 17.23
N LYS A 170 -12.28 -6.96 16.83
CA LYS A 170 -11.37 -5.96 17.43
C LYS A 170 -9.90 -6.41 17.50
N HIS A 171 -9.53 -7.47 16.79
CA HIS A 171 -8.20 -8.07 16.86
C HIS A 171 -7.12 -7.12 16.32
N MET A 172 -7.43 -6.38 15.24
CA MET A 172 -6.55 -5.35 14.69
C MET A 172 -6.26 -4.21 15.67
N VAL A 173 -7.21 -3.85 16.52
CA VAL A 173 -7.02 -2.79 17.54
C VAL A 173 -6.03 -3.24 18.62
N TYR A 174 -6.02 -4.54 18.96
CA TYR A 174 -5.05 -5.11 19.90
C TYR A 174 -3.65 -5.21 19.26
N MET A 175 -3.55 -5.69 18.01
CA MET A 175 -2.29 -5.77 17.27
C MET A 175 -1.62 -4.41 17.07
N ALA A 176 -2.38 -3.37 16.72
CA ALA A 176 -1.82 -2.03 16.50
C ALA A 176 -1.14 -1.48 17.77
N LYS A 177 -1.70 -1.74 18.96
CA LYS A 177 -1.10 -1.33 20.24
C LYS A 177 0.22 -2.04 20.54
N GLU A 178 0.36 -3.31 20.16
CA GLU A 178 1.59 -4.08 20.35
C GLU A 178 2.65 -3.79 19.28
N MET A 179 2.24 -3.57 18.02
CA MET A 179 3.15 -3.23 16.92
C MET A 179 3.69 -1.80 16.97
N SER A 180 2.95 -0.84 17.54
CA SER A 180 3.41 0.55 17.75
C SER A 180 4.70 0.64 18.59
N LYS A 181 5.03 -0.39 19.37
CA LYS A 181 6.30 -0.48 20.11
C LYS A 181 7.51 -0.83 19.22
N MET A 182 7.28 -1.24 17.97
CA MET A 182 8.31 -1.66 17.02
C MET A 182 8.44 -0.66 15.87
N ASP A 183 9.65 -0.13 15.65
CA ASP A 183 9.93 0.86 14.59
C ASP A 183 10.08 0.19 13.20
N LEU A 184 8.98 -0.37 12.68
CA LEU A 184 8.90 -1.05 11.37
C LEU A 184 8.29 -0.13 10.30
N SER A 185 8.73 -0.22 9.03
CA SER A 185 8.22 0.56 7.88
C SER A 185 7.03 -0.07 7.14
N PHE A 186 6.29 -0.94 7.83
CA PHE A 186 4.99 -1.43 7.33
C PHE A 186 3.89 -0.35 7.36
N SER A 187 4.19 0.83 7.92
CA SER A 187 3.29 1.97 7.95
C SER A 187 4.00 3.27 7.54
N VAL A 188 3.28 4.16 6.88
CA VAL A 188 3.63 5.57 6.75
C VAL A 188 3.09 6.26 7.99
N SER A 189 3.98 6.82 8.80
CA SER A 189 3.61 7.47 10.06
C SER A 189 3.91 8.96 10.00
N SER A 190 2.91 9.80 10.29
CA SER A 190 3.15 11.20 10.64
C SER A 190 3.14 11.30 12.16
N ARG A 191 4.33 11.42 12.78
CA ARG A 191 4.48 11.69 14.22
C ARG A 191 4.36 13.19 14.44
N GLU A 192 3.37 13.63 15.22
CA GLU A 192 3.32 14.98 15.78
C GLU A 192 3.52 14.93 17.29
N LYS A 193 4.47 15.72 17.79
CA LYS A 193 4.57 16.05 19.21
C LYS A 193 3.47 17.05 19.55
N ARG A 194 2.44 16.62 20.27
CA ARG A 194 1.34 17.51 20.69
C ARG A 194 1.44 17.76 22.19
N TYR A 195 1.48 19.02 22.59
CA TYR A 195 1.45 19.40 24.01
C TYR A 195 0.01 19.38 24.51
N VAL A 196 -0.32 18.43 25.38
CA VAL A 196 -1.62 18.34 26.06
C VAL A 196 -1.46 18.86 27.48
N ARG A 197 -2.31 19.80 27.88
CA ARG A 197 -2.29 20.39 29.23
C ARG A 197 -3.24 19.57 30.11
N GLU A 198 -2.68 18.75 30.99
CA GLU A 198 -3.44 17.90 31.90
C GLU A 198 -3.13 18.32 33.35
N LYS A 199 -4.15 18.71 34.12
CA LYS A 199 -4.02 19.16 35.53
C LYS A 199 -2.89 20.18 35.77
N GLY A 200 -2.81 21.20 34.91
CA GLY A 200 -1.81 22.28 35.04
C GLY A 200 -0.38 21.91 34.62
N LYS A 201 -0.06 20.64 34.31
CA LYS A 201 1.23 20.22 33.75
C LYS A 201 1.11 20.01 32.23
N ARG A 202 2.09 20.51 31.47
CA ARG A 202 2.25 20.15 30.05
C ARG A 202 2.76 18.71 29.98
N LYS A 203 1.93 17.79 29.50
CA LYS A 203 2.37 16.45 29.09
C LYS A 203 2.55 16.45 27.58
N GLU A 204 3.67 15.90 27.12
CA GLU A 204 3.94 15.67 25.71
C GLU A 204 3.22 14.37 25.33
N GLU A 205 2.13 14.46 24.56
CA GLU A 205 1.48 13.29 23.95
C GLU A 205 1.88 13.22 22.49
N GLU A 206 2.58 12.16 22.10
CA GLU A 206 2.87 11.86 20.71
C GLU A 206 1.62 11.25 20.06
N PHE A 207 0.96 12.01 19.18
CA PHE A 207 -0.12 11.48 18.35
C PHE A 207 0.48 11.10 17.00
N SER A 208 0.71 9.81 16.78
CA SER A 208 1.06 9.26 15.48
C SER A 208 -0.22 8.82 14.77
N VAL A 209 -0.45 9.37 13.58
CA VAL A 209 -1.36 8.73 12.62
C VAL A 209 -0.51 7.87 11.72
N GLU A 210 -0.78 6.58 11.73
CA GLU A 210 -0.12 5.58 10.90
C GLU A 210 -1.10 5.07 9.86
N LEU A 211 -0.68 5.06 8.60
CA LEU A 211 -1.39 4.44 7.49
C LEU A 211 -0.60 3.19 7.07
N GLY A 212 -1.26 2.04 6.96
CA GLY A 212 -0.58 0.81 6.55
C GLY A 212 -0.09 0.90 5.11
N SER A 213 1.05 0.29 4.79
CA SER A 213 1.53 0.17 3.40
C SER A 213 0.53 -0.57 2.51
N GLY A 214 -0.27 -1.49 3.09
CA GLY A 214 -1.40 -2.15 2.42
C GLY A 214 -2.54 -1.20 2.06
N ASP A 215 -2.85 -0.21 2.91
CA ASP A 215 -3.88 0.80 2.64
C ASP A 215 -3.51 1.72 1.47
N ILE A 216 -2.21 1.78 1.14
CA ILE A 216 -1.68 2.47 -0.04
C ILE A 216 -1.69 1.52 -1.25
N ALA A 217 -1.18 0.30 -1.09
CA ALA A 217 -0.99 -0.65 -2.18
C ALA A 217 -2.30 -1.19 -2.78
N ILE A 218 -3.35 -1.40 -1.98
CA ILE A 218 -4.61 -1.99 -2.45
C ILE A 218 -5.41 -1.05 -3.38
N PRO A 219 -5.64 0.23 -3.03
CA PRO A 219 -6.26 1.19 -3.96
C PRO A 219 -5.44 1.39 -5.24
N LEU A 220 -4.11 1.30 -5.12
CA LEU A 220 -3.20 1.40 -6.25
C LEU A 220 -3.30 0.19 -7.19
N MET A 221 -3.39 -1.02 -6.64
CA MET A 221 -3.65 -2.24 -7.38
C MET A 221 -4.96 -2.12 -8.19
N LEU A 222 -6.01 -1.56 -7.58
CA LEU A 222 -7.27 -1.27 -8.28
C LEU A 222 -7.07 -0.26 -9.42
N ALA A 223 -6.35 0.84 -9.18
CA ALA A 223 -6.09 1.86 -10.20
C ALA A 223 -5.28 1.31 -11.40
N VAL A 224 -4.26 0.50 -11.15
CA VAL A 224 -3.42 -0.10 -12.20
C VAL A 224 -4.16 -1.19 -12.96
N SER A 225 -4.90 -2.07 -12.28
CA SER A 225 -5.70 -3.11 -12.95
C SER A 225 -6.82 -2.52 -13.81
N THR A 226 -7.38 -1.36 -13.42
CA THR A 226 -8.34 -0.61 -14.24
C THR A 226 -7.75 -0.22 -15.60
N TYR A 227 -6.47 0.18 -15.64
CA TYR A 227 -5.80 0.54 -16.89
C TYR A 227 -5.66 -0.65 -17.85
N SER A 228 -5.63 -1.88 -17.34
CA SER A 228 -5.50 -3.08 -18.18
C SER A 228 -6.71 -3.35 -19.07
N SER A 229 -7.90 -2.86 -18.69
CA SER A 229 -9.16 -3.08 -19.41
C SER A 229 -9.83 -1.79 -19.88
N PHE A 230 -9.39 -0.63 -19.39
CA PHE A 230 -10.01 0.67 -19.65
C PHE A 230 -8.96 1.73 -20.02
N THR A 231 -9.23 3.01 -19.70
CA THR A 231 -8.36 4.14 -20.07
C THR A 231 -7.56 4.67 -18.87
N LEU A 232 -6.53 5.48 -19.16
CA LEU A 232 -5.79 6.19 -18.12
C LEU A 232 -6.69 7.13 -17.30
N VAL A 233 -7.73 7.71 -17.93
CA VAL A 233 -8.68 8.60 -17.25
C VAL A 233 -9.45 7.85 -16.17
N ASP A 234 -9.87 6.61 -16.46
CA ASP A 234 -10.56 5.75 -15.49
C ASP A 234 -9.66 5.41 -14.29
N SER A 235 -8.38 5.10 -14.54
CA SER A 235 -7.40 4.86 -13.47
C SER A 235 -7.14 6.10 -12.62
N LEU A 236 -7.05 7.28 -13.23
CA LEU A 236 -6.91 8.54 -12.50
C LEU A 236 -8.17 8.85 -11.67
N ALA A 237 -9.36 8.53 -12.19
CA ALA A 237 -10.60 8.65 -11.43
C ALA A 237 -10.57 7.77 -10.17
N VAL A 238 -10.08 6.52 -10.27
CA VAL A 238 -9.88 5.63 -9.09
C VAL A 238 -8.92 6.24 -8.07
N VAL A 239 -7.80 6.82 -8.52
CA VAL A 239 -6.83 7.50 -7.64
C VAL A 239 -7.47 8.70 -6.92
N LEU A 240 -8.25 9.51 -7.64
CA LEU A 240 -8.96 10.65 -7.05
C LEU A 240 -10.02 10.19 -6.05
N GLY A 241 -10.83 9.18 -6.41
CA GLY A 241 -11.85 8.61 -5.54
C GLY A 241 -11.26 8.03 -4.25
N SER A 242 -10.20 7.21 -4.37
CA SER A 242 -9.52 6.65 -3.20
C SER A 242 -8.86 7.71 -2.31
N THR A 243 -8.32 8.77 -2.90
CA THR A 243 -7.78 9.92 -2.15
C THR A 243 -8.88 10.64 -1.36
N ILE A 244 -10.05 10.85 -1.96
CA ILE A 244 -11.22 11.44 -1.26
C ILE A 244 -11.68 10.52 -0.13
N GLY A 245 -11.75 9.21 -0.37
CA GLY A 245 -12.04 8.20 0.65
C GLY A 245 -11.08 8.29 1.84
N LEU A 246 -9.77 8.44 1.57
CA LEU A 246 -8.76 8.63 2.60
C LEU A 246 -8.96 9.92 3.39
N VAL A 247 -9.26 11.04 2.72
CA VAL A 247 -9.55 12.32 3.40
C VAL A 247 -10.72 12.17 4.36
N ILE A 248 -11.79 11.49 3.94
CA ILE A 248 -12.97 11.22 4.78
C ILE A 248 -12.57 10.39 6.00
N VAL A 249 -11.84 9.29 5.82
CA VAL A 249 -11.38 8.43 6.92
C VAL A 249 -10.51 9.22 7.90
N LEU A 250 -9.49 9.92 7.41
CA LEU A 250 -8.58 10.70 8.25
C LEU A 250 -9.30 11.82 9.00
N TYR A 251 -10.29 12.45 8.38
CA TYR A 251 -11.12 13.47 9.03
C TYR A 251 -11.89 12.86 10.22
N TYR A 252 -12.55 11.72 10.03
CA TYR A 252 -13.29 11.04 11.10
C TYR A 252 -12.38 10.49 12.20
N VAL A 253 -11.27 9.84 11.85
CA VAL A 253 -10.29 9.32 12.82
C VAL A 253 -9.73 10.45 13.68
N THR A 254 -9.37 11.59 13.08
CA THR A 254 -8.80 12.73 13.80
C THR A 254 -9.83 13.41 14.71
N ARG A 255 -11.09 13.51 14.27
CA ARG A 255 -12.19 14.14 15.03
C ARG A 255 -12.70 13.27 16.18
N LYS A 256 -12.96 11.99 15.91
CA LYS A 256 -13.65 11.07 16.84
C LYS A 256 -12.69 10.20 17.65
N ARG A 257 -11.39 10.21 17.35
CA ARG A 257 -10.34 9.38 17.98
C ARG A 257 -10.69 7.88 18.03
N ILE A 258 -11.33 7.40 16.97
CA ILE A 258 -11.68 5.99 16.78
C ILE A 258 -10.78 5.37 15.72
N PHE A 259 -10.47 4.09 15.87
CA PHE A 259 -9.87 3.28 14.81
C PHE A 259 -10.97 2.92 13.82
N LEU A 260 -10.79 3.30 12.56
CA LEU A 260 -11.70 2.97 11.46
C LEU A 260 -10.96 2.09 10.45
N PRO A 261 -11.64 1.10 9.86
CA PRO A 261 -11.09 0.34 8.74
C PRO A 261 -10.88 1.31 7.56
N ALA A 262 -9.66 1.37 7.05
CA ALA A 262 -9.30 2.31 5.98
C ALA A 262 -9.74 1.76 4.61
N LEU A 263 -9.57 0.46 4.38
CA LEU A 263 -9.80 -0.15 3.06
C LEU A 263 -11.23 0.03 2.54
N PRO A 264 -12.31 -0.18 3.32
CA PRO A 264 -13.66 -0.11 2.78
C PRO A 264 -14.01 1.27 2.21
N PRO A 265 -13.80 2.40 2.93
CA PRO A 265 -14.06 3.72 2.37
C PRO A 265 -13.16 4.08 1.18
N LEU A 266 -11.86 3.75 1.24
CA LEU A 266 -10.92 4.05 0.15
C LEU A 266 -11.33 3.33 -1.14
N CYS A 267 -11.60 2.03 -1.04
CA CYS A 267 -11.94 1.19 -2.17
C CYS A 267 -13.33 1.51 -2.71
N PHE A 268 -14.30 1.74 -1.83
CA PHE A 268 -15.66 2.13 -2.22
C PHE A 268 -15.66 3.44 -3.02
N CYS A 269 -14.95 4.47 -2.54
CA CYS A 269 -14.85 5.73 -3.27
C CYS A 269 -14.09 5.56 -4.60
N GLY A 270 -13.05 4.72 -4.64
CA GLY A 270 -12.34 4.39 -5.88
C GLY A 270 -13.24 3.74 -6.94
N VAL A 271 -14.01 2.73 -6.57
CA VAL A 271 -14.96 2.04 -7.46
C VAL A 271 -16.11 2.97 -7.88
N LEU A 272 -16.60 3.82 -6.98
CA LEU A 272 -17.64 4.79 -7.30
C LEU A 272 -17.15 5.80 -8.35
N PHE A 273 -15.93 6.32 -8.20
CA PHE A 273 -15.35 7.24 -9.18
C PHE A 273 -15.06 6.56 -10.52
N LEU A 274 -14.67 5.28 -10.51
CA LEU A 274 -14.59 4.48 -11.72
C LEU A 274 -15.95 4.42 -12.43
N ALA A 275 -17.03 4.08 -11.70
CA ALA A 275 -18.37 4.02 -12.27
C ALA A 275 -18.82 5.38 -12.85
N VAL A 276 -18.54 6.48 -12.14
CA VAL A 276 -18.82 7.85 -12.63
C VAL A 276 -18.03 8.18 -13.88
N SER A 277 -16.73 7.86 -13.93
CA SER A 277 -15.89 8.05 -15.12
C SER A 277 -16.46 7.30 -16.33
N ARG A 278 -16.89 6.05 -16.11
CA ARG A 278 -17.47 5.21 -17.16
C ARG A 278 -18.78 5.77 -17.71
N VAL A 279 -19.64 6.34 -16.87
CA VAL A 279 -20.91 6.96 -17.29
C VAL A 279 -20.71 8.33 -17.96
N LEU A 280 -19.63 9.04 -17.65
CA LEU A 280 -19.33 10.33 -18.28
C LEU A 280 -18.65 10.20 -19.65
N LEU A 281 -17.88 9.12 -19.85
CA LEU A 281 -17.10 8.89 -21.06
C LEU A 281 -17.78 7.97 -22.09
N HIS A 282 -18.92 7.35 -21.74
CA HIS A 282 -19.74 6.51 -22.61
C HIS A 282 -21.22 6.81 -22.43
#